data_AF-A0A8H9ZY84-F1
#
_entry.id   AF-A0A8H9ZY84-F1
#
_cell.length_a   1.000
_cell.length_b   1.000
_cell.length_c   1.000
_cell.angle_alpha   90.00
_cell.angle_beta   90.00
_cell.angle_gamma   90.00
#
_symmetry.space_group_name_H-M   'P 1'
#
loop_
_entity.id
_entity.type
_entity.pdbx_description
1 polymer ?
#
loop_
_entity_poly.entity_id
_entity_poly.type
_entity_poly.pdbx_seq_one_letter_code
_entity_poly.pdbx_strand_id
1 'polypeptide(L)'
;MNIETVNELIQSLESAGELSIREQKFLKLAKAFKQMAAENVALKGLARGWANATDDRLFEEFGEISHDSIDDCEAELKIICPATDRIVAGIKADGVEEFVRRLQQCVDEGDFVGDEVGVIVGAIDCGKEFFEQLREGADK
;
A
#
# COMPACT_ATOMS: atom_id res chain seq x y z
N MET A 1 29.68 -19.64 -26.27
CA MET A 1 29.09 -18.39 -26.76
C MET A 1 29.99 -17.87 -27.87
N ASN A 2 29.48 -17.70 -29.10
CA ASN A 2 30.26 -17.22 -30.24
C ASN A 2 29.92 -15.73 -30.53
N ILE A 3 30.70 -15.09 -31.40
CA ILE A 3 30.53 -13.65 -31.71
C ILE A 3 29.17 -13.36 -32.35
N GLU A 4 28.61 -14.29 -33.12
CA GLU A 4 27.27 -14.15 -33.72
C GLU A 4 26.17 -14.13 -32.66
N THR A 5 26.25 -15.01 -31.64
CA THR A 5 25.27 -15.02 -30.53
C THR A 5 25.31 -13.71 -29.74
N VAL A 6 26.50 -13.11 -29.58
CA VAL A 6 26.66 -11.82 -28.91
C VAL A 6 26.06 -10.70 -29.75
N ASN A 7 26.28 -10.71 -31.07
CA ASN A 7 25.73 -9.69 -31.96
C ASN A 7 24.20 -9.77 -32.06
N GLU A 8 23.62 -10.97 -32.09
CA GLU A 8 22.17 -11.18 -32.05
C GLU A 8 21.56 -10.68 -30.72
N LEU A 9 22.25 -10.91 -29.59
CA LEU A 9 21.82 -10.43 -28.29
C LEU A 9 21.87 -8.90 -28.20
N ILE A 10 22.95 -8.28 -28.70
CA ILE A 10 23.08 -6.81 -28.77
C ILE A 10 21.95 -6.22 -29.62
N GLN A 11 21.73 -6.77 -30.82
CA GLN A 11 20.67 -6.30 -31.71
C GLN A 11 19.28 -6.49 -31.07
N SER A 12 19.06 -7.60 -30.36
CA SER A 12 17.81 -7.85 -29.62
C SER A 12 17.60 -6.82 -28.52
N LEU A 13 18.63 -6.48 -27.74
CA LEU A 13 18.54 -5.51 -26.65
C LEU A 13 18.39 -4.08 -27.16
N GLU A 14 19.06 -3.72 -28.25
CA GLU A 14 18.98 -2.39 -28.89
C GLU A 14 17.64 -2.19 -29.61
N SER A 15 17.08 -3.24 -30.21
CA SER A 15 15.79 -3.19 -30.92
C SER A 15 14.59 -3.28 -29.97
N ALA A 16 14.78 -3.79 -28.75
CA ALA A 16 13.68 -4.01 -27.80
C ALA A 16 12.99 -2.68 -27.40
N GLY A 17 13.72 -1.55 -27.38
CA GLY A 17 13.17 -0.28 -26.89
C GLY A 17 12.63 -0.35 -25.46
N GLU A 18 12.96 -1.42 -24.72
CA GLU A 18 12.46 -1.67 -23.39
C GLU A 18 13.22 -0.83 -22.38
N LEU A 19 12.47 -0.17 -21.49
CA LEU A 19 13.04 0.55 -20.36
C LEU A 19 13.92 -0.40 -19.55
N SER A 20 15.13 0.04 -19.22
CA SER A 20 16.00 -0.68 -18.28
C SER A 20 15.30 -0.91 -16.96
N ILE A 21 15.72 -1.92 -16.20
CA ILE A 21 15.19 -2.22 -14.85
C ILE A 21 15.20 -0.96 -13.97
N ARG A 22 16.23 -0.12 -14.09
CA ARG A 22 16.35 1.14 -13.37
C ARG A 22 15.27 2.13 -13.79
N GLU A 23 15.08 2.34 -15.09
CA GLU A 23 14.05 3.26 -15.60
C GLU A 23 12.65 2.80 -15.26
N GLN A 24 12.37 1.50 -15.32
CA GLN A 24 11.10 0.94 -14.86
C GLN A 24 10.85 1.22 -13.37
N LYS A 25 11.86 1.06 -12.51
CA LYS A 25 11.76 1.39 -11.08
C LYS A 25 11.48 2.88 -10.87
N PHE A 26 12.20 3.76 -11.58
CA PHE A 26 11.96 5.20 -11.49
C PHE A 26 10.57 5.59 -12.00
N LEU A 27 10.07 4.97 -13.06
CA LEU A 27 8.73 5.23 -13.57
C LEU A 27 7.64 4.81 -12.58
N LYS A 28 7.79 3.63 -11.94
CA LYS A 28 6.89 3.18 -10.87
C LYS A 28 6.88 4.18 -9.70
N LEU A 29 8.07 4.62 -9.28
CA LEU A 29 8.20 5.60 -8.20
C LEU A 29 7.58 6.96 -8.57
N ALA A 30 7.83 7.45 -9.78
CA ALA A 30 7.26 8.71 -10.26
C ALA A 30 5.72 8.67 -10.32
N LYS A 31 5.13 7.54 -10.72
CA LYS A 31 3.68 7.33 -10.68
C LYS A 31 3.13 7.40 -9.25
N ALA A 32 3.79 6.74 -8.30
CA ALA A 32 3.41 6.79 -6.88
C ALA A 32 3.50 8.22 -6.32
N PHE A 33 4.56 8.97 -6.63
CA PHE A 33 4.69 10.37 -6.21
C PHE A 33 3.61 11.26 -6.80
N LYS A 34 3.28 11.09 -8.10
CA LYS A 34 2.21 11.85 -8.74
C LYS A 34 0.85 11.58 -8.08
N GLN A 35 0.58 10.33 -7.72
CA GLN A 35 -0.64 9.96 -7.03
C GLN A 35 -0.69 10.56 -5.62
N MET A 36 0.37 10.43 -4.82
CA MET A 36 0.46 11.03 -3.48
C MET A 36 0.30 12.55 -3.52
N ALA A 37 0.85 13.22 -4.55
CA ALA A 37 0.66 14.65 -4.73
C ALA A 37 -0.81 15.02 -4.98
N ALA A 38 -1.54 14.22 -5.77
CA ALA A 38 -2.97 14.43 -6.01
C ALA A 38 -3.80 14.26 -4.73
N GLU A 39 -3.53 13.23 -3.94
CA GLU A 39 -4.21 12.99 -2.65
C GLU A 39 -3.92 14.11 -1.65
N ASN A 40 -2.68 14.63 -1.61
CA ASN A 40 -2.33 15.79 -0.79
C ASN A 40 -3.07 17.07 -1.19
N VAL A 41 -3.40 17.25 -2.48
CA VAL A 41 -4.22 18.39 -2.92
C VAL A 41 -5.65 18.23 -2.41
N ALA A 42 -6.22 17.01 -2.48
CA ALA A 42 -7.54 16.73 -1.95
C ALA A 42 -7.61 16.91 -0.43
N LEU A 43 -6.60 16.41 0.31
CA LEU A 43 -6.46 16.61 1.76
C LEU A 43 -6.42 18.09 2.15
N LYS A 44 -5.71 18.93 1.39
CA LYS A 44 -5.71 20.38 1.60
C LYS A 44 -7.08 21.01 1.34
N GLY A 45 -7.83 20.48 0.39
CA GLY A 45 -9.21 20.89 0.11
C GLY A 45 -10.12 20.60 1.30
N LEU A 46 -10.07 19.36 1.81
CA LEU A 46 -10.82 18.91 2.98
C LEU A 46 -10.48 19.76 4.21
N ALA A 47 -9.18 19.91 4.53
CA ALA A 47 -8.72 20.71 5.65
C ALA A 47 -9.16 22.19 5.56
N ARG A 48 -9.23 22.76 4.35
CA ARG A 48 -9.75 24.11 4.14
C ARG A 48 -11.26 24.19 4.35
N GLY A 49 -12.01 23.18 3.91
CA GLY A 49 -13.45 23.07 4.15
C GLY A 49 -13.77 23.13 5.64
N TRP A 50 -13.06 22.34 6.45
CA TRP A 50 -13.24 22.34 7.90
C TRP A 50 -12.79 23.64 8.56
N ALA A 51 -11.64 24.20 8.15
CA ALA A 51 -11.18 25.48 8.69
C ALA A 51 -12.22 26.60 8.46
N ASN A 52 -12.88 26.61 7.30
CA ASN A 52 -13.98 27.54 7.02
C ASN A 52 -15.22 27.25 7.86
N ALA A 53 -15.57 25.98 8.11
CA ALA A 53 -16.69 25.60 8.98
C ALA A 53 -16.49 26.04 10.45
N THR A 54 -15.23 26.15 10.88
CA THR A 54 -14.85 26.63 12.23
C THR A 54 -14.56 28.15 12.31
N ASP A 55 -14.69 28.91 11.22
CA ASP A 55 -14.52 30.37 11.23
C ASP A 55 -15.74 31.04 11.88
N ASP A 56 -15.51 31.87 12.89
CA ASP A 56 -16.50 32.46 13.83
C ASP A 56 -17.71 33.15 13.13
N ARG A 57 -17.55 33.56 11.86
CA ARG A 57 -18.64 34.15 11.07
C ARG A 57 -19.84 33.22 10.87
N LEU A 58 -19.63 31.92 10.73
CA LEU A 58 -20.73 30.95 10.61
C LEU A 58 -21.45 30.73 11.94
N PHE A 59 -20.72 30.85 13.06
CA PHE A 59 -21.29 30.79 14.41
C PHE A 59 -22.17 32.03 14.70
N GLU A 60 -21.75 33.23 14.26
CA GLU A 60 -22.56 34.44 14.36
C GLU A 60 -23.83 34.42 13.49
N GLU A 61 -23.78 33.78 12.31
CA GLU A 61 -24.90 33.77 11.34
C GLU A 61 -25.89 32.62 11.56
N PHE A 62 -25.43 31.42 11.95
CA PHE A 62 -26.25 30.22 12.04
C PHE A 62 -26.31 29.58 13.45
N GLY A 63 -25.55 30.08 14.43
CA GLY A 63 -25.62 29.65 15.83
C GLY A 63 -25.07 28.25 16.13
N GLU A 64 -24.55 27.53 15.14
CA GLU A 64 -23.95 26.20 15.31
C GLU A 64 -22.66 26.09 14.49
N ILE A 65 -21.62 25.54 15.11
CA ILE A 65 -20.43 25.09 14.39
C ILE A 65 -20.78 23.72 13.81
N SER A 66 -20.91 23.63 12.48
CA SER A 66 -21.08 22.34 11.80
C SER A 66 -19.78 21.55 11.92
N HIS A 67 -19.71 20.68 12.91
CA HIS A 67 -18.63 19.71 13.04
C HIS A 67 -19.09 18.40 12.43
N ASP A 68 -18.45 17.98 11.34
CA ASP A 68 -18.54 16.59 10.87
C ASP A 68 -18.08 15.67 12.00
N SER A 69 -18.72 14.52 12.15
CA SER A 69 -18.25 13.51 13.11
C SER A 69 -16.90 12.95 12.68
N ILE A 70 -16.14 12.35 13.61
CA ILE A 70 -14.90 11.64 13.26
C ILE A 70 -15.19 10.54 12.23
N ASP A 71 -16.34 9.89 12.32
CA ASP A 71 -16.74 8.83 11.39
C ASP A 71 -16.97 9.36 9.97
N ASP A 72 -17.59 10.54 9.83
CA ASP A 72 -17.78 11.20 8.54
C ASP A 72 -16.44 11.63 7.92
N CYS A 73 -15.53 12.15 8.76
CA CYS A 73 -14.16 12.47 8.38
C CYS A 73 -13.41 11.24 7.87
N GLU A 74 -13.48 10.10 8.57
CA GLU A 74 -12.86 8.86 8.11
C GLU A 74 -13.46 8.34 6.80
N ALA A 75 -14.77 8.50 6.60
CA ALA A 75 -15.44 8.12 5.37
C ALA A 75 -14.95 8.97 4.17
N GLU A 76 -14.79 10.27 4.35
CA GLU A 76 -14.30 11.16 3.31
C GLU A 76 -12.81 10.91 3.00
N LEU A 77 -11.98 10.67 4.03
CA LEU A 77 -10.56 10.33 3.86
C LEU A 77 -10.37 9.07 2.99
N LYS A 78 -11.19 8.04 3.18
CA LYS A 78 -11.16 6.83 2.33
C LYS A 78 -11.46 7.13 0.86
N ILE A 79 -12.28 8.15 0.58
CA ILE A 79 -12.63 8.56 -0.79
C ILE A 79 -11.48 9.34 -1.42
N ILE A 80 -10.80 10.21 -0.66
CA ILE A 80 -9.79 11.13 -1.20
C ILE A 80 -8.35 10.61 -1.13
N CYS A 81 -8.07 9.58 -0.31
CA CYS A 81 -6.75 8.97 -0.15
C CYS A 81 -6.69 7.46 -0.51
N PRO A 82 -7.35 6.99 -1.59
CA PRO A 82 -7.48 5.55 -1.86
C PRO A 82 -6.14 4.87 -2.21
N ALA A 83 -5.21 5.57 -2.85
CA ALA A 83 -3.90 4.98 -3.16
C ALA A 83 -3.00 4.90 -1.92
N THR A 84 -3.09 5.87 -1.00
CA THR A 84 -2.40 5.79 0.29
C THR A 84 -2.91 4.58 1.08
N ASP A 85 -4.23 4.38 1.15
CA ASP A 85 -4.82 3.20 1.83
C ASP A 85 -4.35 1.88 1.20
N ARG A 86 -4.36 1.81 -0.13
CA ARG A 86 -3.81 0.68 -0.90
C ARG A 86 -2.34 0.40 -0.57
N ILE A 87 -1.50 1.44 -0.53
CA ILE A 87 -0.08 1.30 -0.22
C ILE A 87 0.10 0.75 1.20
N VAL A 88 -0.64 1.26 2.17
CA VAL A 88 -0.58 0.79 3.56
C VAL A 88 -1.07 -0.66 3.66
N ALA A 89 -2.13 -1.05 2.95
CA ALA A 89 -2.61 -2.43 2.89
C ALA A 89 -1.54 -3.35 2.30
N GLY A 90 -0.86 -2.94 1.22
CA GLY A 90 0.26 -3.66 0.62
C GLY A 90 1.42 -3.86 1.60
N ILE A 91 1.84 -2.80 2.30
CA ILE A 91 2.91 -2.88 3.32
C ILE A 91 2.53 -3.84 4.45
N LYS A 92 1.28 -3.79 4.91
CA LYS A 92 0.78 -4.73 5.93
C LYS A 92 0.79 -6.17 5.41
N ALA A 93 0.36 -6.39 4.16
CA ALA A 93 0.41 -7.71 3.53
C ALA A 93 1.85 -8.24 3.47
N ASP A 94 2.79 -7.44 2.99
CA ASP A 94 4.22 -7.82 2.92
C ASP A 94 4.77 -8.20 4.32
N GLY A 95 4.36 -7.48 5.37
CA GLY A 95 4.72 -7.80 6.75
C GLY A 95 4.14 -9.12 7.25
N VAL A 96 2.86 -9.40 6.94
CA VAL A 96 2.21 -10.67 7.28
C VAL A 96 2.85 -11.84 6.53
N GLU A 97 3.15 -11.67 5.25
CA GLU A 97 3.83 -12.67 4.43
C GLU A 97 5.20 -13.04 5.02
N GLU A 98 6.01 -12.05 5.41
CA GLU A 98 7.31 -12.28 6.03
C GLU A 98 7.18 -13.01 7.38
N PHE A 99 6.19 -12.64 8.19
CA PHE A 99 5.93 -13.32 9.46
C PHE A 99 5.53 -14.79 9.25
N VAL A 100 4.59 -15.05 8.34
CA VAL A 100 4.15 -16.41 7.96
C VAL A 100 5.32 -17.24 7.46
N ARG A 101 6.17 -16.66 6.61
CA ARG A 101 7.38 -17.31 6.09
C ARG A 101 8.33 -17.71 7.22
N ARG A 102 8.51 -16.84 8.23
CA ARG A 102 9.37 -17.12 9.38
C ARG A 102 8.81 -18.24 10.27
N LEU A 103 7.50 -18.28 10.48
CA LEU A 103 6.85 -19.37 11.21
C LEU A 103 6.96 -20.70 10.46
N GLN A 104 6.77 -20.69 9.13
CA GLN A 104 6.95 -21.89 8.31
C GLN A 104 8.37 -22.44 8.43
N GLN A 105 9.38 -21.55 8.43
CA GLN A 105 10.76 -21.93 8.65
C GLN A 105 10.97 -22.59 10.03
N CYS A 106 10.37 -22.07 11.10
CA CYS A 106 10.45 -22.71 12.42
C CYS A 106 9.85 -24.12 12.40
N VAL A 107 8.72 -24.33 11.71
CA VAL A 107 8.11 -25.66 11.56
C VAL A 107 9.03 -26.60 10.78
N ASP A 108 9.57 -26.14 9.66
CA ASP A 108 10.42 -26.94 8.76
C ASP A 108 11.75 -27.33 9.42
N GLU A 109 12.31 -26.44 10.25
CA GLU A 109 13.59 -26.65 10.96
C GLU A 109 13.42 -27.38 12.30
N GLY A 110 12.18 -27.55 12.80
CA GLY A 110 11.94 -28.09 14.14
C GLY A 110 12.33 -27.13 15.27
N ASP A 111 12.42 -25.82 14.99
CA ASP A 111 12.90 -24.79 15.91
C ASP A 111 11.75 -24.26 16.80
N PHE A 112 11.28 -25.12 17.69
CA PHE A 112 10.23 -24.83 18.68
C PHE A 112 10.35 -25.76 19.90
N VAL A 113 9.73 -25.39 21.02
CA VAL A 113 9.87 -26.12 22.28
C VAL A 113 8.56 -26.82 22.63
N GLY A 114 8.61 -28.14 22.80
CA GLY A 114 7.42 -28.92 23.15
C GLY A 114 6.51 -29.21 21.95
N ASP A 115 5.22 -29.44 22.20
CA ASP A 115 4.23 -29.79 21.18
C ASP A 115 3.49 -28.55 20.66
N GLU A 116 4.25 -27.64 20.02
CA GLU A 116 3.75 -26.35 19.54
C GLU A 116 3.41 -26.36 18.04
N VAL A 117 3.69 -27.46 17.32
CA VAL A 117 3.49 -27.56 15.87
C VAL A 117 2.08 -27.17 15.45
N GLY A 118 1.07 -27.69 16.16
CA GLY A 118 -0.34 -27.39 15.85
C GLY A 118 -0.70 -25.91 16.02
N VAL A 119 -0.11 -25.25 17.02
CA VAL A 119 -0.32 -23.81 17.28
C VAL A 119 0.36 -22.98 16.20
N ILE A 120 1.60 -23.32 15.84
CA ILE A 120 2.37 -22.59 14.82
C ILE A 120 1.72 -22.74 13.44
N VAL A 121 1.27 -23.95 13.08
CA VAL A 121 0.54 -24.17 11.83
C VAL A 121 -0.79 -23.41 11.81
N GLY A 122 -1.53 -23.39 12.92
CA GLY A 122 -2.74 -22.57 13.03
C GLY A 122 -2.47 -21.06 12.81
N ALA A 123 -1.38 -20.54 13.38
CA ALA A 123 -0.98 -19.14 13.19
C ALA A 123 -0.56 -18.85 11.73
N ILE A 124 0.11 -19.79 11.06
CA ILE A 124 0.45 -19.72 9.64
C ILE A 124 -0.81 -19.60 8.78
N ASP A 125 -1.81 -20.44 9.04
CA ASP A 125 -3.04 -20.46 8.25
C ASP A 125 -3.85 -19.19 8.46
N CYS A 126 -4.02 -18.73 9.71
CA CYS A 126 -4.63 -17.42 9.97
C CYS A 126 -3.85 -16.28 9.29
N GLY A 127 -2.52 -16.32 9.33
CA GLY A 127 -1.67 -15.34 8.66
C GLY A 127 -1.89 -15.29 7.15
N LYS A 128 -2.04 -16.44 6.49
CA LYS A 128 -2.37 -16.49 5.05
C LYS A 128 -3.73 -15.85 4.75
N GLU A 129 -4.75 -16.12 5.56
CA GLU A 129 -6.07 -15.49 5.41
C GLU A 129 -5.98 -13.96 5.57
N PHE A 130 -5.23 -13.47 6.56
CA PHE A 130 -5.01 -12.03 6.73
C PHE A 130 -4.26 -11.40 5.56
N PHE A 131 -3.24 -12.09 5.02
CA PHE A 131 -2.51 -11.64 3.85
C PHE A 131 -3.43 -11.45 2.65
N GLU A 132 -4.29 -12.42 2.37
CA GLU A 132 -5.25 -12.36 1.26
C GLU A 132 -6.22 -11.18 1.41
N GLN A 133 -6.79 -10.97 2.60
CA GLN A 133 -7.68 -9.84 2.87
C GLN A 133 -6.99 -8.49 2.63
N LEU A 134 -5.72 -8.36 3.04
CA LEU A 134 -4.93 -7.14 2.83
C LEU A 134 -4.58 -6.93 1.35
N ARG A 135 -4.30 -7.99 0.59
CA ARG A 135 -4.05 -7.92 -0.86
C ARG A 135 -5.30 -7.55 -1.65
N GLU A 136 -6.46 -8.10 -1.31
CA GLU A 136 -7.73 -7.70 -1.92
C GLU A 136 -8.06 -6.23 -1.72
N GLY A 137 -7.66 -5.66 -0.57
CA GLY A 137 -7.74 -4.22 -0.31
C GLY A 137 -6.69 -3.40 -1.06
N ALA A 138 -5.52 -3.97 -1.34
CA ALA A 138 -4.44 -3.33 -2.07
C ALA A 138 -4.63 -3.38 -3.61
N ASP A 139 -5.36 -4.33 -4.16
CA ASP A 139 -5.52 -4.45 -5.63
C ASP A 139 -6.77 -3.74 -6.18
N LYS A 140 -7.65 -3.26 -5.29
CA LYS A 140 -8.79 -2.37 -5.63
C LYS A 140 -8.32 -0.92 -5.70
#